data_AF-A0A8C1MQ54-F1
#
_entry.id   AF-A0A8C1MQ54-F1
#
_cell.length_a   1.000
_cell.length_b   1.000
_cell.length_c   1.000
_cell.angle_alpha   90.00
_cell.angle_beta   90.00
_cell.angle_gamma   90.00
#
_symmetry.space_group_name_H-M   'P 1'
#
loop_
_entity.id
_entity.type
_entity.pdbx_description
1 polymer ?
#
loop_
_entity_poly.entity_id
_entity_poly.type
_entity_poly.pdbx_seq_one_letter_code
_entity_poly.pdbx_strand_id
1 'polypeptide(L)'
;MTALGRPQFLLQFSEVLVKWRCFFSFLAAKQGKDGVEVLEQKLDLEQLQVPRLGAQGNIHSCFSDGRLHSSGTVDMLDWNRLINERTKISDLLVVPNLQTGQLEPPLSKFTEEEEGQMKGMIQRLGVLAKHAVEYGVRLIVDTEQTYFQPAILRLTVEMKRSFNRDKAVVFNTYQCYFKGAFDNVSMGIKVSRREGWCFGAKLVRGAYMYQERSRAAEIGYEDPINPDYESTNRKYQRCLDYMLEEIERNNKANVMVAMHNLDTVKQKVRMNEMGLAPTDKTVYFSQLLGMCNQISFPLGEHTPTYIHTHTYI
;
A
#
# COMPACT_ATOMS: atom_id res chain seq x y z
N MET A 1 4.31 -9.17 19.41
CA MET A 1 4.53 -7.74 19.08
C MET A 1 5.03 -7.71 17.64
N THR A 2 4.52 -6.84 16.75
CA THR A 2 5.17 -6.64 15.43
C THR A 2 6.28 -5.61 15.58
N ALA A 3 7.25 -5.57 14.66
CA ALA A 3 8.31 -4.57 14.69
C ALA A 3 7.78 -3.12 14.58
N LEU A 4 6.63 -2.95 13.92
CA LEU A 4 5.95 -1.67 13.76
C LEU A 4 5.17 -1.28 15.02
N GLY A 5 4.36 -2.18 15.57
CA GLY A 5 3.54 -1.92 16.76
C GLY A 5 2.73 -3.10 17.27
N ARG A 6 1.72 -2.83 18.12
CA ARG A 6 0.84 -3.88 18.65
C ARG A 6 -0.06 -4.44 17.53
N PRO A 7 -0.13 -5.77 17.36
CA PRO A 7 -0.97 -6.38 16.33
C PRO A 7 -2.45 -5.94 16.40
N GLN A 8 -3.01 -5.83 17.61
CA GLN A 8 -4.41 -5.44 17.81
C GLN A 8 -4.74 -4.08 17.19
N PHE A 9 -3.87 -3.09 17.40
CA PHE A 9 -4.02 -1.77 16.82
C PHE A 9 -3.95 -1.81 15.29
N LEU A 10 -2.97 -2.52 14.72
CA LEU A 10 -2.85 -2.67 13.25
C LEU A 10 -4.07 -3.33 12.64
N LEU A 11 -4.69 -4.30 13.34
CA LEU A 11 -5.92 -4.95 12.91
C LEU A 11 -7.08 -3.96 12.90
N GLN A 12 -7.36 -3.30 14.03
CA GLN A 12 -8.46 -2.33 14.14
C GLN A 12 -8.31 -1.19 13.14
N PHE A 13 -7.09 -0.64 13.00
CA PHE A 13 -6.85 0.43 12.03
C PHE A 13 -7.05 -0.08 10.60
N SER A 14 -6.62 -1.30 10.29
CA SER A 14 -6.87 -1.90 8.98
C SER A 14 -8.35 -2.12 8.70
N GLU A 15 -9.13 -2.57 9.69
CA GLU A 15 -10.57 -2.74 9.57
C GLU A 15 -11.29 -1.42 9.27
N VAL A 16 -10.90 -0.34 9.97
CA VAL A 16 -11.43 1.00 9.70
C VAL A 16 -11.13 1.40 8.25
N LEU A 17 -9.88 1.27 7.80
CA LEU A 17 -9.49 1.62 6.43
C LEU A 17 -10.25 0.80 5.37
N VAL A 18 -10.47 -0.50 5.61
CA VAL A 18 -11.24 -1.36 4.70
C VAL A 18 -12.70 -0.93 4.65
N LYS A 19 -13.34 -0.66 5.80
CA LYS A 19 -14.74 -0.20 5.85
C LYS A 19 -14.91 1.14 5.14
N TRP A 20 -13.97 2.07 5.32
CA TRP A 20 -13.93 3.36 4.62
C TRP A 20 -13.85 3.19 3.09
N ARG A 21 -13.04 2.24 2.60
CA ARG A 21 -12.97 1.93 1.18
C ARG A 21 -14.26 1.30 0.65
N CYS A 22 -14.82 0.32 1.37
CA CYS A 22 -16.08 -0.30 0.98
C CYS A 22 -17.23 0.71 0.92
N PHE A 23 -17.23 1.69 1.83
CA PHE A 23 -18.24 2.74 1.81
C PHE A 23 -18.10 3.69 0.64
N PHE A 24 -16.87 4.08 0.28
CA PHE A 24 -16.65 4.85 -0.94
C PHE A 24 -17.23 4.11 -2.16
N SER A 25 -16.92 2.82 -2.32
CA SER A 25 -17.47 2.01 -3.42
C SER A 25 -18.99 1.87 -3.35
N PHE A 26 -19.57 1.75 -2.16
CA PHE A 26 -21.02 1.74 -1.97
C PHE A 26 -21.69 3.06 -2.39
N LEU A 27 -21.11 4.20 -1.99
CA LEU A 27 -21.59 5.52 -2.42
C LEU A 27 -21.43 5.70 -3.93
N ALA A 28 -20.35 5.19 -4.51
CA ALA A 28 -20.11 5.24 -5.95
C ALA A 28 -21.15 4.42 -6.71
N ALA A 29 -21.48 3.23 -6.22
CA ALA A 29 -22.54 2.40 -6.76
C ALA A 29 -23.91 3.10 -6.71
N LYS A 30 -24.23 3.79 -5.61
CA LYS A 30 -25.46 4.61 -5.51
C LYS A 30 -25.54 5.73 -6.55
N GLN A 31 -24.41 6.22 -7.04
CA GLN A 31 -24.33 7.20 -8.12
C GLN A 31 -24.18 6.56 -9.51
N GLY A 32 -24.45 5.25 -9.65
CA GLY A 32 -24.36 4.52 -10.92
C GLY A 32 -22.94 4.26 -11.41
N LYS A 33 -21.95 4.17 -10.50
CA LYS A 33 -20.51 4.01 -10.81
C LYS A 33 -19.97 2.63 -10.41
N ASP A 34 -20.84 1.64 -10.26
CA ASP A 34 -20.56 0.27 -9.82
C ASP A 34 -19.68 -0.54 -10.80
N GLY A 35 -19.66 -0.18 -12.08
CA GLY A 35 -18.78 -0.79 -13.10
C GLY A 35 -17.48 -0.04 -13.41
N VAL A 36 -17.23 1.10 -12.75
CA VAL A 36 -16.04 1.92 -12.97
C VAL A 36 -14.93 1.46 -12.02
N GLU A 37 -13.68 1.36 -12.50
CA GLU A 37 -12.54 1.09 -11.62
C GLU A 37 -12.55 2.07 -10.43
N VAL A 38 -12.31 1.59 -9.21
CA VAL A 38 -12.37 2.40 -7.97
C VAL A 38 -11.57 3.71 -8.05
N LEU A 39 -10.50 3.71 -8.84
CA LEU A 39 -9.65 4.87 -9.09
C LEU A 39 -10.26 5.94 -10.00
N GLU A 40 -11.15 5.53 -10.90
CA GLU A 40 -11.85 6.40 -11.86
C GLU A 40 -13.23 6.79 -11.32
N GLN A 41 -13.69 6.16 -10.24
CA GLN A 41 -14.89 6.57 -9.52
C GLN A 41 -14.67 7.96 -8.91
N LYS A 42 -15.54 8.89 -9.29
CA LYS A 42 -15.62 10.24 -8.72
C LYS A 42 -16.97 10.39 -8.06
N LEU A 43 -17.05 10.62 -6.76
CA LEU A 43 -18.30 10.91 -6.07
C LEU A 43 -18.67 12.38 -6.23
N ASP A 44 -19.90 12.66 -6.63
CA ASP A 44 -20.48 14.00 -6.57
C ASP A 44 -20.87 14.32 -5.12
N LEU A 45 -20.30 15.39 -4.56
CA LEU A 45 -20.54 15.80 -3.18
C LEU A 45 -21.95 16.35 -2.96
N GLU A 46 -22.58 16.97 -3.97
CA GLU A 46 -23.92 17.55 -3.84
C GLU A 46 -25.00 16.46 -3.72
N GLN A 47 -24.73 15.29 -4.32
CA GLN A 47 -25.63 14.13 -4.28
C GLN A 47 -25.43 13.28 -3.01
N LEU A 48 -24.40 13.56 -2.20
CA LEU A 48 -24.13 12.83 -0.97
C LEU A 48 -25.01 13.37 0.17
N GLN A 49 -26.16 12.74 0.40
CA GLN A 49 -26.93 12.91 1.64
C GLN A 49 -26.29 12.15 2.82
N VAL A 50 -25.00 12.40 3.07
CA VAL A 50 -24.30 11.73 4.17
C VAL A 50 -24.49 12.59 5.44
N PRO A 51 -25.06 12.04 6.53
CA PRO A 51 -25.20 12.78 7.78
C PRO A 51 -23.83 13.29 8.24
N ARG A 52 -23.82 14.49 8.83
CA ARG A 52 -22.64 15.19 9.36
C ARG A 52 -21.58 14.20 9.86
N LEU A 53 -20.45 14.14 9.15
CA LEU A 53 -19.22 13.48 9.61
C LEU A 53 -19.01 13.90 11.06
N GLY A 54 -18.92 12.94 11.97
CA GLY A 54 -19.19 13.07 13.42
C GLY A 54 -18.31 14.01 14.25
N ALA A 55 -17.74 15.07 13.67
CA ALA A 55 -17.01 16.13 14.35
C ALA A 55 -17.60 17.50 13.99
N GLN A 56 -18.72 17.89 14.64
CA GLN A 56 -19.27 19.28 14.64
C GLN A 56 -19.24 20.07 13.31
N GLY A 57 -19.21 19.40 12.15
CA GLY A 57 -18.78 19.99 10.89
C GLY A 57 -19.45 19.34 9.69
N ASN A 58 -19.58 20.12 8.62
CA ASN A 58 -20.18 19.70 7.37
C ASN A 58 -19.23 18.73 6.63
N ILE A 59 -19.71 17.78 5.83
CA ILE A 59 -18.83 17.00 4.94
C ILE A 59 -18.00 17.93 4.04
N HIS A 60 -18.61 19.04 3.63
CA HIS A 60 -17.93 20.10 2.91
C HIS A 60 -16.76 20.70 3.73
N SER A 61 -16.79 20.73 5.07
CA SER A 61 -15.64 21.19 5.89
C SER A 61 -14.48 20.20 5.88
N CYS A 62 -14.75 18.89 5.86
CA CYS A 62 -13.69 17.86 5.75
C CYS A 62 -12.99 17.87 4.37
N PHE A 63 -13.68 18.31 3.32
CA PHE A 63 -13.15 18.38 1.96
C PHE A 63 -12.75 19.79 1.50
N SER A 64 -13.02 20.84 2.28
CA SER A 64 -12.67 22.23 1.94
C SER A 64 -11.28 22.65 2.43
N ASP A 65 -10.58 21.80 3.17
CA ASP A 65 -9.20 22.05 3.58
C ASP A 65 -8.24 21.77 2.41
N GLY A 66 -8.26 22.71 1.44
CA GLY A 66 -7.06 23.12 0.72
C GLY A 66 -6.91 22.74 -0.74
N ARG A 67 -7.43 21.61 -1.25
CA ARG A 67 -7.22 21.22 -2.68
C ARG A 67 -8.28 20.26 -3.23
N LEU A 68 -9.56 20.51 -3.01
CA LEU A 68 -10.56 19.85 -3.87
C LEU A 68 -10.41 20.44 -5.28
N HIS A 69 -10.43 19.61 -6.30
CA HIS A 69 -10.65 20.11 -7.66
C HIS A 69 -11.91 20.99 -7.62
N SER A 70 -11.88 22.12 -8.32
CA SER A 70 -12.99 23.06 -8.48
C SER A 70 -14.27 22.45 -9.09
N SER A 71 -14.36 21.13 -9.18
CA SER A 71 -15.36 20.32 -9.87
C SER A 71 -16.42 19.69 -8.94
N GLY A 72 -16.43 19.99 -7.63
CA GLY A 72 -17.44 19.47 -6.69
C GLY A 72 -17.43 17.95 -6.49
N THR A 73 -16.36 17.26 -6.91
CA THR A 73 -16.26 15.80 -6.92
C THR A 73 -15.08 15.30 -6.10
N VAL A 74 -15.21 14.11 -5.48
CA VAL A 74 -14.19 13.44 -4.64
C VAL A 74 -13.87 12.08 -5.24
N ASP A 75 -12.61 11.82 -5.55
CA ASP A 75 -12.15 10.47 -5.92
C ASP A 75 -11.61 9.69 -4.72
N MET A 76 -11.25 8.42 -4.93
CA MET A 76 -10.73 7.56 -3.86
C MET A 76 -9.42 8.09 -3.24
N LEU A 77 -8.63 8.87 -3.97
CA LEU A 77 -7.37 9.43 -3.48
C LEU A 77 -7.63 10.59 -2.52
N ASP A 78 -8.57 11.47 -2.87
CA ASP A 78 -9.05 12.53 -1.99
C ASP A 78 -9.76 11.96 -0.76
N TRP A 79 -10.55 10.90 -0.94
CA TRP A 79 -11.18 10.14 0.14
C TRP A 79 -10.15 9.61 1.15
N ASN A 80 -9.07 8.99 0.65
CA ASN A 80 -7.97 8.50 1.50
C ASN A 80 -7.22 9.61 2.24
N ARG A 81 -7.28 10.88 1.79
CA ARG A 81 -6.65 12.01 2.48
C ARG A 81 -7.45 12.53 3.66
N LEU A 82 -8.74 12.22 3.76
CA LEU A 82 -9.53 12.57 4.93
C LEU A 82 -8.90 12.01 6.21
N ILE A 83 -8.31 10.82 6.10
CA ILE A 83 -7.61 10.10 7.16
C ILE A 83 -6.16 10.60 7.26
N ASN A 84 -5.94 11.91 7.48
CA ASN A 84 -4.59 12.49 7.59
C ASN A 84 -4.13 12.68 9.05
N GLU A 85 -2.84 12.98 9.22
CA GLU A 85 -2.19 13.20 10.53
C GLU A 85 -2.74 14.41 11.33
N ARG A 86 -3.43 15.35 10.68
CA ARG A 86 -3.98 16.56 11.31
C ARG A 86 -5.37 16.33 11.91
N THR A 87 -6.11 15.35 11.41
CA THR A 87 -7.38 14.95 12.00
C THR A 87 -7.10 14.10 13.25
N LYS A 88 -7.69 14.45 14.40
CA LYS A 88 -7.60 13.54 15.56
C LYS A 88 -8.18 12.20 15.13
N ILE A 89 -7.52 11.10 15.51
CA ILE A 89 -7.97 9.76 15.12
C ILE A 89 -9.36 9.53 15.67
N SER A 90 -9.64 9.99 16.90
CA SER A 90 -10.98 10.06 17.48
C SER A 90 -12.08 10.59 16.54
N ASP A 91 -11.72 11.49 15.64
CA ASP A 91 -12.63 12.18 14.71
C ASP A 91 -12.69 11.47 13.34
N LEU A 92 -11.69 10.63 13.03
CA LEU A 92 -11.64 9.77 11.83
C LEU A 92 -12.45 8.49 11.97
N LEU A 93 -12.92 8.20 13.17
CA LEU A 93 -13.75 7.04 13.45
C LEU A 93 -15.21 7.41 13.38
N VAL A 94 -15.68 7.57 12.15
CA VAL A 94 -17.03 7.13 11.84
C VAL A 94 -16.88 5.90 10.96
N VAL A 95 -17.45 4.80 11.43
CA VAL A 95 -17.58 3.57 10.69
C VAL A 95 -18.81 3.70 9.81
N PRO A 96 -18.66 3.70 8.48
CA PRO A 96 -19.80 3.64 7.60
C PRO A 96 -20.53 2.30 7.76
N ASN A 97 -21.82 2.37 8.06
CA ASN A 97 -22.68 1.22 8.05
C ASN A 97 -23.21 1.03 6.62
N LEU A 98 -22.78 -0.07 5.99
CA LEU A 98 -23.12 -0.40 4.60
C LEU A 98 -24.62 -0.75 4.42
N GLN A 99 -25.33 -1.12 5.48
CA GLN A 99 -26.76 -1.43 5.43
C GLN A 99 -27.60 -0.15 5.52
N THR A 100 -27.26 0.76 6.44
CA THR A 100 -28.01 2.01 6.63
C THR A 100 -27.55 3.11 5.68
N GLY A 101 -26.33 2.99 5.13
CA GLY A 101 -25.69 4.02 4.33
C GLY A 101 -25.29 5.27 5.13
N GLN A 102 -25.33 5.17 6.46
CA GLN A 102 -24.98 6.25 7.37
C GLN A 102 -23.60 6.03 7.99
N LEU A 103 -23.01 7.11 8.47
CA LEU A 103 -21.79 7.10 9.27
C LEU A 103 -22.16 6.90 10.73
N GLU A 104 -21.75 5.77 11.29
CA GLU A 104 -21.96 5.45 12.71
C GLU A 104 -20.64 5.63 13.47
N PRO A 105 -20.64 6.08 14.72
CA PRO A 105 -19.43 6.00 15.53
C PRO A 105 -18.97 4.53 15.61
N PRO A 106 -17.66 4.24 15.63
CA PRO A 106 -17.16 2.88 15.80
C PRO A 106 -17.75 2.28 17.07
N LEU A 107 -17.92 0.95 17.08
CA LEU A 107 -18.32 0.20 18.28
C LEU A 107 -17.39 0.48 19.48
N SER A 108 -16.14 0.91 19.22
CA SER A 108 -15.19 1.41 20.23
C SER A 108 -14.41 2.61 19.67
N LYS A 109 -14.41 3.75 20.36
CA LYS A 109 -13.46 4.84 20.08
C LYS A 109 -12.05 4.33 20.35
N PHE A 110 -11.07 4.72 19.52
CA PHE A 110 -9.67 4.49 19.86
C PHE A 110 -9.39 5.16 21.21
N THR A 111 -8.76 4.40 22.10
CA THR A 111 -8.29 4.87 23.41
C THR A 111 -7.15 5.86 23.23
N GLU A 112 -6.91 6.72 24.22
CA GLU A 112 -5.75 7.62 24.23
C GLU A 112 -4.42 6.83 24.11
N GLU A 113 -4.39 5.60 24.65
CA GLU A 113 -3.26 4.69 24.50
C GLU A 113 -3.04 4.29 23.03
N GLU A 114 -4.09 3.92 22.29
CA GLU A 114 -4.01 3.56 20.88
C GLU A 114 -3.59 4.76 20.01
N GLU A 115 -4.08 5.98 20.31
CA GLU A 115 -3.62 7.18 19.63
C GLU A 115 -2.12 7.46 19.90
N GLY A 116 -1.70 7.31 21.16
CA GLY A 116 -0.30 7.44 21.56
C GLY A 116 0.59 6.41 20.87
N GLN A 117 0.10 5.17 20.74
CA GLN A 117 0.79 4.10 20.00
C GLN A 117 0.95 4.47 18.54
N MET A 118 -0.10 4.94 17.86
CA MET A 118 -0.01 5.35 16.46
C MET A 118 1.02 6.47 16.26
N LYS A 119 0.97 7.52 17.09
CA LYS A 119 1.94 8.62 17.04
C LYS A 119 3.36 8.09 17.23
N GLY A 120 3.56 7.20 18.21
CA GLY A 120 4.85 6.55 18.43
C GLY A 120 5.33 5.73 17.24
N MET A 121 4.43 5.01 16.55
CA MET A 121 4.76 4.24 15.34
C MET A 121 5.22 5.14 14.20
N ILE A 122 4.46 6.20 13.91
CA ILE A 122 4.79 7.18 12.86
C ILE A 122 6.13 7.86 13.17
N GLN A 123 6.34 8.27 14.42
CA GLN A 123 7.60 8.88 14.85
C GLN A 123 8.80 7.94 14.65
N ARG A 124 8.70 6.67 15.10
CA ARG A 124 9.78 5.69 14.92
C ARG A 124 10.08 5.45 13.44
N LEU A 125 9.03 5.27 12.63
CA LEU A 125 9.20 5.07 11.20
C LEU A 125 9.80 6.30 10.52
N GLY A 126 9.41 7.51 10.95
CA GLY A 126 9.98 8.77 10.49
C GLY A 126 11.45 8.93 10.85
N VAL A 127 11.87 8.52 12.06
CA VAL A 127 13.28 8.48 12.46
C VAL A 127 14.08 7.55 11.55
N LEU A 128 13.58 6.33 11.31
CA LEU A 128 14.24 5.36 10.42
C LEU A 128 14.32 5.88 8.97
N ALA A 129 13.24 6.47 8.46
CA ALA A 129 13.20 7.02 7.11
C ALA A 129 14.18 8.20 6.95
N LYS A 130 14.26 9.08 7.96
CA LYS A 130 15.24 10.16 8.00
C LYS A 130 16.68 9.64 7.94
N HIS A 131 17.02 8.65 8.77
CA HIS A 131 18.35 8.03 8.74
C HIS A 131 18.61 7.36 7.38
N ALA A 132 17.62 6.70 6.79
CA ALA A 132 17.77 6.09 5.48
C ALA A 132 18.14 7.12 4.40
N VAL A 133 17.51 8.31 4.43
CA VAL A 133 17.86 9.43 3.55
C VAL A 133 19.29 9.91 3.80
N GLU A 134 19.66 10.16 5.07
CA GLU A 134 20.97 10.69 5.46
C GLU A 134 22.14 9.77 5.03
N TYR A 135 21.99 8.46 5.22
CA TYR A 135 23.03 7.48 4.86
C TYR A 135 22.91 6.96 3.43
N GLY A 136 21.92 7.44 2.65
CA GLY A 136 21.73 7.02 1.26
C GLY A 136 21.35 5.54 1.11
N VAL A 137 20.75 4.93 2.14
CA VAL A 137 20.27 3.55 2.14
C VAL A 137 18.75 3.49 1.90
N ARG A 138 18.21 2.31 1.58
CA ARG A 138 16.77 2.14 1.36
C ARG A 138 16.12 1.56 2.62
N LEU A 139 14.99 2.13 3.01
CA LEU A 139 14.14 1.58 4.06
C LEU A 139 13.03 0.76 3.41
N ILE A 140 13.04 -0.55 3.64
CA ILE A 140 12.03 -1.46 3.10
C ILE A 140 11.13 -1.90 4.25
N VAL A 141 9.86 -1.53 4.18
CA VAL A 141 8.86 -1.99 5.15
C VAL A 141 8.36 -3.35 4.70
N ASP A 142 8.67 -4.36 5.51
CA ASP A 142 8.20 -5.72 5.27
C ASP A 142 6.69 -5.82 5.44
N THR A 143 6.16 -6.86 4.80
CA THR A 143 4.75 -7.20 4.82
C THR A 143 4.51 -8.24 5.90
N GLU A 144 3.29 -8.22 6.43
CA GLU A 144 2.74 -9.16 7.40
C GLU A 144 1.54 -9.87 6.75
N GLN A 145 0.64 -10.45 7.54
CA GLN A 145 -0.62 -11.03 7.07
C GLN A 145 -1.54 -9.96 6.43
N THR A 146 -2.43 -10.39 5.53
CA THR A 146 -3.26 -9.53 4.69
C THR A 146 -4.13 -8.56 5.48
N TYR A 147 -4.63 -9.00 6.64
CA TYR A 147 -5.49 -8.21 7.52
C TYR A 147 -4.77 -7.08 8.28
N PHE A 148 -3.43 -7.06 8.29
CA PHE A 148 -2.65 -5.92 8.80
C PHE A 148 -2.18 -4.96 7.70
N GLN A 149 -2.22 -5.40 6.43
CA GLN A 149 -1.63 -4.65 5.32
C GLN A 149 -2.24 -3.28 5.08
N PRO A 150 -3.56 -3.05 5.21
CA PRO A 150 -4.11 -1.71 5.00
C PRO A 150 -3.46 -0.65 5.90
N ALA A 151 -3.28 -0.95 7.19
CA ALA A 151 -2.59 -0.06 8.13
C ALA A 151 -1.10 0.13 7.77
N ILE A 152 -0.37 -0.96 7.51
CA ILE A 152 1.07 -0.91 7.21
C ILE A 152 1.32 -0.11 5.92
N LEU A 153 0.54 -0.37 4.87
CA LEU A 153 0.59 0.36 3.60
C LEU A 153 0.32 1.85 3.84
N ARG A 154 -0.74 2.18 4.59
CA ARG A 154 -1.10 3.58 4.88
C ARG A 154 0.03 4.32 5.58
N LEU A 155 0.56 3.77 6.66
CA LEU A 155 1.64 4.38 7.43
C LEU A 155 2.91 4.58 6.59
N THR A 156 3.22 3.60 5.73
CA THR A 156 4.41 3.70 4.86
C THR A 156 4.21 4.75 3.75
N VAL A 157 2.99 4.92 3.23
CA VAL A 157 2.69 5.97 2.24
C VAL A 157 2.94 7.36 2.83
N GLU A 158 2.62 7.60 4.10
CA GLU A 158 2.94 8.89 4.75
C GLU A 158 4.45 9.15 4.80
N MET A 159 5.25 8.10 4.99
CA MET A 159 6.71 8.23 4.91
C MET A 159 7.19 8.49 3.49
N LYS A 160 6.62 7.80 2.49
CA LYS A 160 6.95 8.04 1.08
C LYS A 160 6.64 9.48 0.66
N ARG A 161 5.49 10.02 1.07
CA ARG A 161 5.12 11.43 0.83
C ARG A 161 6.17 12.40 1.37
N SER A 162 6.72 12.09 2.55
CA SER A 162 7.68 12.96 3.22
C SER A 162 9.09 12.82 2.65
N PHE A 163 9.54 11.59 2.38
CA PHE A 163 10.95 11.28 2.13
C PHE A 163 11.29 10.86 0.69
N ASN A 164 10.33 10.42 -0.13
CA ASN A 164 10.59 10.02 -1.52
C ASN A 164 10.40 11.18 -2.52
N ARG A 165 11.04 12.34 -2.29
CA ARG A 165 10.87 13.50 -3.19
C ARG A 165 11.59 13.31 -4.53
N ASP A 166 12.92 13.21 -4.49
CA ASP A 166 13.75 13.13 -5.70
C ASP A 166 14.08 11.69 -6.11
N LYS A 167 14.03 10.76 -5.15
CA LYS A 167 14.33 9.33 -5.36
C LYS A 167 13.49 8.47 -4.42
N ALA A 168 13.23 7.21 -4.80
CA ALA A 168 12.59 6.27 -3.90
C ALA A 168 13.58 5.80 -2.81
N VAL A 169 13.29 6.15 -1.56
CA VAL A 169 14.07 5.75 -0.37
C VAL A 169 13.29 4.76 0.48
N VAL A 170 12.01 5.03 0.70
CA VAL A 170 11.08 4.18 1.44
C VAL A 170 10.28 3.30 0.48
N PHE A 171 10.26 2.00 0.76
CA PHE A 171 9.62 0.97 -0.06
C PHE A 171 8.53 0.25 0.74
N ASN A 172 7.41 -0.04 0.08
CA ASN A 172 6.43 -1.00 0.58
C ASN A 172 6.70 -2.37 -0.04
N THR A 173 6.51 -3.43 0.73
CA THR A 173 6.49 -4.79 0.22
C THR A 173 5.06 -5.18 -0.18
N TYR A 174 4.88 -5.64 -1.42
CA TYR A 174 3.61 -6.12 -1.97
C TYR A 174 3.67 -7.63 -2.20
N GLN A 175 2.71 -8.35 -1.63
CA GLN A 175 2.60 -9.80 -1.75
C GLN A 175 1.70 -10.18 -2.92
N CYS A 176 2.28 -10.72 -3.99
CA CYS A 176 1.54 -11.05 -5.21
C CYS A 176 0.66 -12.30 -5.12
N TYR A 177 0.75 -13.07 -4.03
CA TYR A 177 -0.20 -14.14 -3.72
C TYR A 177 -1.59 -13.59 -3.34
N PHE A 178 -1.70 -12.31 -2.97
CA PHE A 178 -2.94 -11.68 -2.57
C PHE A 178 -3.73 -11.29 -3.81
N LYS A 179 -5.03 -11.58 -3.84
CA LYS A 179 -5.90 -11.29 -5.00
C LYS A 179 -5.86 -9.81 -5.38
N GLY A 180 -5.85 -8.91 -4.39
CA GLY A 180 -5.81 -7.44 -4.58
C GLY A 180 -4.40 -6.85 -4.76
N ALA A 181 -3.35 -7.65 -4.97
CA ALA A 181 -1.98 -7.14 -5.05
C ALA A 181 -1.77 -6.12 -6.19
N PHE A 182 -2.33 -6.39 -7.37
CA PHE A 182 -2.24 -5.49 -8.52
C PHE A 182 -2.92 -4.16 -8.24
N ASP A 183 -4.11 -4.19 -7.64
CA ASP A 183 -4.87 -2.99 -7.31
C ASP A 183 -4.13 -2.12 -6.29
N ASN A 184 -3.47 -2.74 -5.31
CA ASN A 184 -2.65 -2.04 -4.33
C ASN A 184 -1.40 -1.38 -4.96
N VAL A 185 -0.74 -2.06 -5.90
CA VAL A 185 0.43 -1.51 -6.62
C VAL A 185 0.00 -0.38 -7.54
N SER A 186 -1.05 -0.58 -8.34
CA SER A 186 -1.53 0.41 -9.31
C SER A 186 -2.07 1.67 -8.61
N MET A 187 -2.83 1.48 -7.52
CA MET A 187 -3.26 2.57 -6.63
C MET A 187 -2.04 3.35 -6.12
N GLY A 188 -1.02 2.66 -5.60
CA GLY A 188 0.19 3.28 -5.08
C GLY A 188 0.91 4.15 -6.11
N ILE A 189 1.06 3.66 -7.35
CA ILE A 189 1.63 4.44 -8.46
C ILE A 189 0.76 5.66 -8.78
N LYS A 190 -0.56 5.50 -8.95
CA LYS A 190 -1.44 6.64 -9.27
C LYS A 190 -1.38 7.72 -8.18
N VAL A 191 -1.37 7.34 -6.90
CA VAL A 191 -1.19 8.27 -5.77
C VAL A 191 0.13 9.02 -5.91
N SER A 192 1.23 8.29 -6.16
CA SER A 192 2.57 8.86 -6.27
C SER A 192 2.68 9.90 -7.37
N ARG A 193 2.07 9.62 -8.53
CA ARG A 193 2.02 10.54 -9.67
C ARG A 193 1.24 11.80 -9.32
N ARG A 194 0.05 11.65 -8.73
CA ARG A 194 -0.81 12.78 -8.35
C ARG A 194 -0.14 13.69 -7.31
N GLU A 195 0.64 13.11 -6.42
CA GLU A 195 1.28 13.82 -5.31
C GLU A 195 2.73 14.24 -5.59
N GLY A 196 3.30 13.76 -6.69
CA GLY A 196 4.62 14.17 -7.18
C GLY A 196 5.82 13.56 -6.44
N TRP A 197 5.66 12.41 -5.77
CA TRP A 197 6.75 11.70 -5.09
C TRP A 197 7.11 10.38 -5.81
N CYS A 198 8.34 9.88 -5.60
CA CYS A 198 8.86 8.67 -6.24
C CYS A 198 8.31 7.38 -5.59
N PHE A 199 7.74 6.49 -6.39
CA PHE A 199 7.16 5.25 -5.90
C PHE A 199 8.22 4.16 -5.68
N GLY A 200 8.30 3.63 -4.45
CA GLY A 200 9.17 2.49 -4.12
C GLY A 200 8.36 1.23 -3.78
N ALA A 201 8.59 0.13 -4.49
CA ALA A 201 7.95 -1.16 -4.21
C ALA A 201 8.94 -2.32 -4.16
N LYS A 202 8.76 -3.25 -3.23
CA LYS A 202 9.36 -4.58 -3.25
C LYS A 202 8.27 -5.59 -3.59
N LEU A 203 8.46 -6.38 -4.62
CA LEU A 203 7.51 -7.42 -5.04
C LEU A 203 7.98 -8.78 -4.54
N VAL A 204 7.15 -9.45 -3.74
CA VAL A 204 7.34 -10.82 -3.26
C VAL A 204 6.15 -11.68 -3.66
N ARG A 205 6.28 -13.01 -3.66
CA ARG A 205 5.09 -13.89 -3.76
C ARG A 205 4.25 -13.78 -2.50
N GLY A 206 4.82 -14.10 -1.34
CA GLY A 206 4.14 -14.08 -0.04
C GLY A 206 4.68 -15.19 0.86
N ALA A 207 4.48 -15.05 2.18
CA ALA A 207 5.02 -15.98 3.19
C ALA A 207 3.96 -16.60 4.11
N TYR A 208 2.73 -16.11 4.11
CA TYR A 208 1.73 -16.42 5.15
C TYR A 208 0.55 -17.27 4.64
N MET A 209 0.70 -17.97 3.51
CA MET A 209 -0.38 -18.70 2.79
C MET A 209 -1.26 -19.59 3.69
N TYR A 210 -0.63 -20.39 4.55
CA TYR A 210 -1.36 -21.29 5.43
C TYR A 210 -2.19 -20.54 6.47
N GLN A 211 -1.62 -19.50 7.08
CA GLN A 211 -2.30 -18.68 8.10
C GLN A 211 -3.47 -17.91 7.50
N GLU A 212 -3.33 -17.37 6.28
CA GLU A 212 -4.43 -16.69 5.57
C GLU A 212 -5.63 -17.63 5.36
N ARG A 213 -5.38 -18.82 4.82
CA ARG A 213 -6.44 -19.80 4.54
C ARG A 213 -7.10 -20.34 5.81
N SER A 214 -6.29 -20.64 6.83
CA SER A 214 -6.80 -21.10 8.14
C SER A 214 -7.73 -20.06 8.76
N ARG A 215 -7.31 -18.79 8.76
CA ARG A 215 -8.11 -17.69 9.31
C ARG A 215 -9.40 -17.44 8.51
N ALA A 216 -9.33 -17.49 7.18
CA ALA A 216 -10.50 -17.33 6.32
C ALA A 216 -11.55 -18.41 6.61
N ALA A 217 -11.12 -19.67 6.77
CA ALA A 217 -12.00 -20.78 7.13
C ALA A 217 -12.58 -20.65 8.55
N GLU A 218 -11.78 -20.22 9.53
CA GLU A 218 -12.20 -20.07 10.92
C GLU A 218 -13.22 -18.94 11.12
N ILE A 219 -13.00 -17.79 10.49
CA ILE A 219 -13.87 -16.61 10.61
C ILE A 219 -15.03 -16.65 9.61
N GLY A 220 -14.88 -17.39 8.51
CA GLY A 220 -15.93 -17.57 7.49
C GLY A 220 -15.96 -16.47 6.41
N TYR A 221 -14.82 -15.88 6.06
CA TYR A 221 -14.71 -14.94 4.93
C TYR A 221 -13.99 -15.56 3.73
N GLU A 222 -14.13 -14.95 2.55
CA GLU A 222 -13.51 -15.47 1.32
C GLU A 222 -11.98 -15.53 1.42
N ASP A 223 -11.38 -16.63 0.94
CA ASP A 223 -9.91 -16.75 0.84
C ASP A 223 -9.31 -15.54 0.10
N PRO A 224 -8.48 -14.72 0.76
CA PRO A 224 -7.93 -13.50 0.15
C PRO A 224 -6.80 -13.79 -0.84
N ILE A 225 -6.28 -15.01 -0.89
CA ILE A 225 -5.12 -15.36 -1.73
C ILE A 225 -5.53 -16.05 -3.02
N ASN A 226 -4.64 -16.04 -4.01
CA ASN A 226 -4.82 -16.70 -5.29
C ASN A 226 -4.99 -18.23 -5.08
N PRO A 227 -5.73 -18.92 -5.96
CA PRO A 227 -6.02 -20.34 -5.78
C PRO A 227 -4.77 -21.22 -5.82
N ASP A 228 -3.81 -20.87 -6.70
CA ASP A 228 -2.63 -21.68 -6.98
C ASP A 228 -1.37 -20.84 -7.27
N TYR A 229 -0.25 -21.55 -7.37
CA TYR A 229 1.07 -20.98 -7.65
C TYR A 229 1.12 -20.26 -9.00
N GLU A 230 0.49 -20.79 -10.05
CA GLU A 230 0.50 -20.20 -11.38
C GLU A 230 -0.28 -18.89 -11.44
N SER A 231 -1.41 -18.84 -10.74
CA SER A 231 -2.21 -17.63 -10.55
C SER A 231 -1.42 -16.54 -9.81
N THR A 232 -0.61 -16.95 -8.83
CA THR A 232 0.33 -16.06 -8.14
C THR A 232 1.45 -15.57 -9.05
N ASN A 233 2.02 -16.43 -9.90
CA ASN A 233 3.04 -16.03 -10.86
C ASN A 233 2.49 -15.04 -11.88
N ARG A 234 1.29 -15.29 -12.44
CA ARG A 234 0.64 -14.35 -13.36
C ARG A 234 0.39 -13.00 -12.69
N LYS A 235 -0.06 -12.98 -11.43
CA LYS A 235 -0.24 -11.75 -10.66
C LYS A 235 1.09 -11.02 -10.43
N TYR A 236 2.15 -11.74 -10.07
CA TYR A 236 3.49 -11.18 -9.87
C TYR A 236 4.01 -10.52 -11.14
N GLN A 237 3.96 -11.24 -12.27
CA GLN A 237 4.39 -10.72 -13.58
C GLN A 237 3.59 -9.48 -13.96
N ARG A 238 2.26 -9.51 -13.82
CA ARG A 238 1.43 -8.34 -14.09
C ARG A 238 1.81 -7.11 -13.24
N CYS A 239 2.14 -7.31 -11.96
CA CYS A 239 2.58 -6.21 -11.10
C CYS A 239 3.96 -5.67 -11.52
N LEU A 240 4.89 -6.56 -11.87
CA LEU A 240 6.23 -6.19 -12.31
C LEU A 240 6.19 -5.43 -13.64
N ASP A 241 5.41 -5.93 -14.60
CA ASP A 241 5.23 -5.29 -15.91
C ASP A 241 4.73 -3.86 -15.76
N TYR A 242 3.71 -3.68 -14.92
CA TYR A 242 3.16 -2.36 -14.64
C TYR A 242 4.18 -1.42 -13.96
N MET A 243 5.02 -1.96 -13.08
CA MET A 243 6.13 -1.21 -12.48
C MET A 243 7.17 -0.80 -13.51
N LEU A 244 7.58 -1.72 -14.39
CA LEU A 244 8.58 -1.44 -15.44
C LEU A 244 8.08 -0.40 -16.43
N GLU A 245 6.82 -0.49 -16.85
CA GLU A 245 6.18 0.53 -17.70
C GLU A 245 6.15 1.90 -17.02
N GLU A 246 5.89 1.96 -15.71
CA GLU A 246 5.92 3.23 -14.97
C GLU A 246 7.34 3.82 -14.89
N ILE A 247 8.35 2.97 -14.69
CA ILE A 247 9.76 3.35 -14.69
C ILE A 247 10.15 3.94 -16.05
N GLU A 248 9.85 3.23 -17.14
CA GLU A 248 10.15 3.68 -18.50
C GLU A 248 9.45 5.01 -18.83
N ARG A 249 8.16 5.14 -18.49
CA ARG A 249 7.36 6.32 -18.87
C ARG A 249 7.66 7.57 -18.04
N ASN A 250 7.94 7.43 -16.75
CA ASN A 250 7.98 8.59 -15.83
C ASN A 250 9.29 8.72 -15.06
N ASN A 251 10.13 7.68 -15.04
CA ASN A 251 11.39 7.63 -14.29
C ASN A 251 11.26 8.06 -12.81
N LYS A 252 10.09 7.85 -12.21
CA LYS A 252 9.75 8.20 -10.82
C LYS A 252 9.29 6.98 -10.01
N ALA A 253 9.70 5.78 -10.43
CA ALA A 253 9.42 4.55 -9.72
C ALA A 253 10.69 3.73 -9.56
N ASN A 254 10.73 2.92 -8.51
CA ASN A 254 11.78 1.95 -8.27
C ASN A 254 11.16 0.65 -7.77
N VAL A 255 11.66 -0.47 -8.27
CA VAL A 255 11.18 -1.80 -7.90
C VAL A 255 12.31 -2.68 -7.41
N MET A 256 12.06 -3.39 -6.31
CA MET A 256 12.88 -4.51 -5.85
C MET A 256 12.16 -5.82 -6.16
N VAL A 257 12.74 -6.62 -7.05
CA VAL A 257 12.25 -7.91 -7.50
C VAL A 257 12.82 -8.99 -6.58
N ALA A 258 12.01 -9.50 -5.65
CA ALA A 258 12.39 -10.57 -4.74
C ALA A 258 11.94 -11.93 -5.28
N MET A 259 12.86 -12.68 -5.90
CA MET A 259 12.59 -14.00 -6.47
C MET A 259 13.81 -14.93 -6.46
N HIS A 260 13.56 -16.23 -6.42
CA HIS A 260 14.58 -17.28 -6.31
C HIS A 260 14.58 -18.28 -7.48
N ASN A 261 13.99 -17.94 -8.63
CA ASN A 261 13.81 -18.88 -9.74
C ASN A 261 14.40 -18.37 -11.06
N LEU A 262 14.48 -19.29 -12.03
CA LEU A 262 15.00 -19.07 -13.39
C LEU A 262 14.28 -17.95 -14.17
N ASP A 263 13.08 -17.56 -13.73
CA ASP A 263 12.34 -16.45 -14.33
C ASP A 263 13.07 -15.10 -14.19
N THR A 264 14.11 -14.99 -13.35
CA THR A 264 14.93 -13.78 -13.23
C THR A 264 15.69 -13.47 -14.53
N VAL A 265 16.05 -14.51 -15.31
CA VAL A 265 16.66 -14.34 -16.63
C VAL A 265 15.67 -13.72 -17.61
N LYS A 266 14.40 -14.14 -17.57
CA LYS A 266 13.33 -13.54 -18.39
C LYS A 266 13.14 -12.06 -18.06
N GLN A 267 13.26 -11.68 -16.78
CA GLN A 267 13.17 -10.27 -16.38
C GLN A 267 14.31 -9.43 -16.94
N LYS A 268 15.54 -9.95 -16.94
CA LYS A 268 16.69 -9.26 -17.55
C LYS A 268 16.49 -9.02 -19.04
N VAL A 269 16.03 -10.02 -19.78
CA VAL A 269 15.73 -9.89 -21.21
C VAL A 269 14.71 -8.78 -21.45
N ARG A 270 13.63 -8.78 -20.66
CA ARG A 270 12.59 -7.75 -20.76
C ARG A 270 13.10 -6.35 -20.42
N MET A 271 13.92 -6.20 -19.37
CA MET A 271 14.54 -4.91 -19.06
C MET A 271 15.40 -4.40 -20.21
N ASN A 272 16.17 -5.28 -20.86
CA ASN A 272 16.97 -4.92 -22.03
C ASN A 272 16.09 -4.50 -23.22
N GLU A 273 14.97 -5.19 -23.46
CA GLU A 273 14.00 -4.83 -24.51
C GLU A 273 13.38 -3.44 -24.27
N MET A 274 13.18 -3.06 -23.01
CA MET A 274 12.68 -1.74 -22.59
C MET A 274 13.80 -0.68 -22.47
N GLY A 275 15.04 -1.01 -22.82
CA GLY A 275 16.18 -0.10 -22.71
C GLY A 275 16.55 0.32 -21.27
N LEU A 276 16.07 -0.41 -20.25
CA LEU A 276 16.36 -0.12 -18.85
C LEU A 276 17.73 -0.67 -18.46
N ALA A 277 18.70 0.22 -18.26
CA ALA A 277 20.05 -0.18 -17.93
C ALA A 277 20.16 -0.50 -16.43
N PRO A 278 20.93 -1.55 -16.04
CA PRO A 278 21.18 -1.84 -14.63
C PRO A 278 21.78 -0.66 -13.84
N THR A 279 22.49 0.23 -14.52
CA THR A 279 23.09 1.45 -13.97
C THR A 279 22.08 2.52 -13.56
N ASP A 280 20.83 2.45 -14.05
CA ASP A 280 19.80 3.43 -13.78
C ASP A 280 19.31 3.39 -12.34
N LYS A 281 19.64 2.31 -11.60
CA LYS A 281 19.26 2.11 -10.21
C LYS A 281 17.75 2.29 -10.02
N THR A 282 16.93 1.80 -10.94
CA THR A 282 15.46 1.80 -10.85
C THR A 282 14.93 0.40 -10.55
N VAL A 283 15.60 -0.64 -11.04
CA VAL A 283 15.27 -2.05 -10.78
C VAL A 283 16.39 -2.70 -9.96
N TYR A 284 16.01 -3.39 -8.90
CA TYR A 284 16.91 -4.13 -8.01
C TYR A 284 16.44 -5.56 -7.89
N PHE A 285 17.37 -6.51 -7.82
CA PHE A 285 17.04 -7.89 -7.47
C PHE A 285 17.35 -8.15 -6.01
N SER A 286 16.57 -9.01 -5.36
CA SER A 286 16.85 -9.40 -3.98
C SER A 286 16.63 -10.89 -3.75
N GLN A 287 17.49 -11.47 -2.92
CA GLN A 287 17.44 -12.88 -2.53
C GLN A 287 17.81 -13.04 -1.05
N LEU A 288 17.38 -14.14 -0.44
CA LEU A 288 17.68 -14.46 0.96
C LEU A 288 19.05 -15.13 1.04
N LEU A 289 19.86 -14.74 2.03
CA LEU A 289 21.15 -15.36 2.28
C LEU A 289 20.97 -16.86 2.52
N GLY A 290 21.77 -17.66 1.81
CA GLY A 290 21.72 -19.13 1.93
C GLY A 290 20.66 -19.80 1.05
N MET A 291 19.90 -19.04 0.25
CA MET A 291 18.92 -19.58 -0.69
C MET A 291 19.32 -19.33 -2.15
N CYS A 292 19.39 -20.40 -2.94
CA CYS A 292 19.59 -20.34 -4.39
C CYS A 292 20.86 -19.57 -4.83
N ASN A 293 21.97 -19.73 -4.09
CA ASN A 293 23.27 -19.08 -4.36
C ASN A 293 23.72 -19.25 -5.83
N GLN A 294 23.44 -20.39 -6.43
CA GLN A 294 23.74 -20.70 -7.84
C GLN A 294 23.05 -19.75 -8.84
N ILE A 295 21.98 -19.07 -8.43
CA ILE A 295 21.28 -18.03 -9.21
C ILE A 295 21.78 -16.64 -8.79
N SER A 296 22.13 -16.44 -7.51
CA SER A 296 22.57 -15.15 -6.95
C SER A 296 23.84 -14.61 -7.58
N PHE A 297 24.87 -15.45 -7.77
CA PHE A 297 26.18 -15.01 -8.24
C PHE A 297 26.13 -14.44 -9.69
N PRO A 298 25.54 -15.13 -10.68
CA PRO A 298 25.39 -14.58 -12.04
C PRO A 298 24.47 -13.34 -12.10
N LEU A 299 23.57 -13.18 -11.11
CA LEU A 299 22.73 -11.98 -10.99
C LEU A 299 23.54 -10.76 -10.57
N GLY A 300 24.39 -10.92 -9.55
CA GLY A 300 25.19 -9.84 -8.97
C GLY A 300 26.23 -9.22 -9.92
N GLU A 301 26.77 -10.00 -10.87
CA GLU A 301 27.80 -9.53 -11.81
C GLU A 301 27.29 -8.47 -12.80
N HIS A 302 25.99 -8.47 -13.10
CA HIS A 302 25.43 -7.62 -14.17
C HIS A 302 24.28 -6.72 -13.72
N THR A 303 23.74 -6.94 -12.51
CA THR A 303 22.59 -6.19 -11.99
C THR A 303 22.71 -5.96 -10.50
N PRO A 304 22.34 -4.78 -9.98
CA PRO A 304 22.28 -4.53 -8.54
C PRO A 304 21.44 -5.60 -7.82
N THR A 305 22.11 -6.50 -7.11
CA THR A 305 21.50 -7.64 -6.43
C THR A 305 21.78 -7.54 -4.92
N TYR A 306 20.73 -7.55 -4.11
CA TYR A 306 20.81 -7.46 -2.65
C TYR A 306 20.59 -8.82 -2.03
N ILE A 307 21.47 -9.19 -1.10
CA ILE A 307 21.30 -10.39 -0.29
C ILE A 307 20.72 -9.97 1.06
N HIS A 308 19.50 -10.43 1.35
CA HIS A 308 18.79 -10.21 2.59
C HIS A 308 19.21 -11.23 3.64
N THR A 309 19.69 -10.73 4.78
CA THR A 309 19.88 -11.51 5.99
C THR A 309 18.76 -11.19 6.96
N HIS A 310 18.07 -12.21 7.48
CA HIS A 310 17.17 -12.01 8.61
C HIS A 310 18.02 -11.94 9.88
N THR A 311 18.11 -10.76 10.46
CA THR A 311 18.60 -10.60 11.83
C THR A 311 17.37 -10.56 12.72
N TYR A 312 17.11 -11.66 13.42
CA TYR A 312 16.14 -11.65 14.52
C TYR A 312 16.78 -10.84 15.65
N ILE A 313 16.17 -9.69 16.00
CA ILE A 313 16.54 -8.89 17.17
C ILE A 313 15.69 -9.35 18.35
#